data_AF-A0A1H0L830-F1
#
_entry.id   AF-A0A1H0L830-F1
#
_cell.length_a   1.000
_cell.length_b   1.000
_cell.length_c   1.000
_cell.angle_alpha   90.00
_cell.angle_beta   90.00
_cell.angle_gamma   90.00
#
_symmetry.space_group_name_H-M   'P 1'
#
loop_
_entity.id
_entity.type
_entity.pdbx_description
1 polymer ?
#
loop_
_entity_poly.entity_id
_entity_poly.type
_entity_poly.pdbx_seq_one_letter_code
_entity_poly.pdbx_strand_id
1 'polypeptide(L)'
;MTATTAYDNPDLTLTDCPWPITQDDRGRLVLELGEVAALSIRAGRAGEALSWFAGSAIRPTVLTRTGRTLQWVFLTQPETAMSLATRADLAYLSACSLTGRVLLPPAECDGVAIRWVIGPLPTWELPRWQHVVAATRATLAA
;
A
#
# COMPACT_ATOMS: atom_id res chain seq x y z
N MET A 1 13.90 -15.05 -23.02
CA MET A 1 12.71 -15.40 -22.22
C MET A 1 12.22 -14.13 -21.57
N THR A 2 11.21 -13.51 -22.18
CA THR A 2 10.68 -12.22 -21.78
C THR A 2 9.80 -12.41 -20.56
N ALA A 3 10.18 -11.81 -19.43
CA ALA A 3 9.35 -11.81 -18.23
C ALA A 3 8.10 -10.97 -18.53
N THR A 4 6.95 -11.63 -18.71
CA THR A 4 5.66 -10.99 -18.75
C THR A 4 5.43 -10.28 -17.42
N THR A 5 5.46 -8.96 -17.44
CA THR A 5 5.11 -8.10 -16.30
C THR A 5 3.60 -8.21 -16.06
N ALA A 6 3.19 -9.27 -15.37
CA ALA A 6 1.79 -9.53 -15.04
C ALA A 6 1.36 -8.68 -13.84
N TYR A 7 1.25 -7.36 -13.97
CA TYR A 7 0.50 -6.50 -13.03
C TYR A 7 0.05 -5.17 -13.66
N ASP A 8 -0.21 -5.18 -14.97
CA ASP A 8 -1.17 -4.26 -15.56
C ASP A 8 -2.46 -5.08 -15.62
N ASN A 9 -3.45 -4.78 -14.77
CA ASN A 9 -4.77 -5.35 -14.93
C ASN A 9 -5.56 -4.34 -15.77
N PRO A 10 -5.57 -4.45 -17.11
CA PRO A 10 -6.12 -3.42 -18.00
C PRO A 10 -7.63 -3.22 -17.82
N ASP A 11 -8.30 -4.15 -17.15
CA ASP A 11 -9.75 -4.15 -16.99
C ASP A 11 -10.24 -3.30 -15.81
N LEU A 12 -9.35 -2.91 -14.88
CA LEU A 12 -9.71 -2.07 -13.74
C LEU A 12 -9.45 -0.60 -14.05
N THR A 13 -10.44 0.06 -14.65
CA THR A 13 -10.40 1.53 -14.72
C THR A 13 -10.69 2.10 -13.33
N LEU A 14 -9.83 2.99 -12.84
CA LEU A 14 -10.01 3.67 -11.56
C LEU A 14 -11.21 4.64 -11.56
N THR A 15 -11.92 4.77 -12.68
CA THR A 15 -13.07 5.66 -12.88
C THR A 15 -14.25 5.31 -11.96
N ASP A 16 -14.49 4.01 -11.71
CA ASP A 16 -15.56 3.53 -10.82
C ASP A 16 -15.05 3.23 -9.41
N CYS A 17 -13.83 3.67 -9.08
CA CYS A 17 -13.23 3.43 -7.79
C CYS A 17 -13.85 4.36 -6.74
N PRO A 18 -14.39 3.83 -5.62
CA PRO A 18 -14.96 4.65 -4.56
C PRO A 18 -13.89 5.34 -3.69
N TRP A 19 -12.61 5.15 -4.00
CA TRP A 19 -11.53 5.80 -3.27
C TRP A 19 -11.46 7.29 -3.60
N PRO A 20 -10.96 8.14 -2.68
CA PRO A 20 -10.83 9.58 -2.91
C PRO A 20 -9.65 9.88 -3.86
N ILE A 21 -9.84 9.59 -5.14
CA ILE A 21 -8.84 9.76 -6.20
C ILE A 21 -9.09 11.08 -6.92
N THR A 22 -8.04 11.89 -7.04
CA THR A 22 -8.03 13.14 -7.82
C THR A 22 -6.93 13.10 -8.87
N GLN A 23 -6.84 14.14 -9.70
CA GLN A 23 -5.69 14.39 -10.56
C GLN A 23 -4.89 15.57 -10.02
N ASP A 24 -3.57 15.47 -10.06
CA ASP A 24 -2.71 16.63 -9.80
C ASP A 24 -2.61 17.56 -11.02
N ASP A 25 -1.87 18.66 -10.88
CA ASP A 25 -1.67 19.66 -11.94
C ASP A 25 -0.99 19.08 -13.22
N ARG A 26 -0.44 17.87 -13.14
CA ARG A 26 0.19 17.15 -14.25
C ARG A 26 -0.72 16.04 -14.81
N GLY A 27 -1.97 15.97 -14.37
CA GLY A 27 -2.94 14.96 -14.79
C GLY A 27 -2.69 13.57 -14.22
N ARG A 28 -1.82 13.43 -13.20
CA ARG A 28 -1.51 12.12 -12.59
C ARG A 28 -2.51 11.80 -11.50
N LEU A 29 -2.88 10.53 -11.39
CA LEU A 29 -3.82 10.07 -10.37
C LEU A 29 -3.17 10.10 -8.98
N VAL A 30 -3.90 10.69 -8.04
CA VAL A 30 -3.48 10.85 -6.65
C VAL A 30 -4.59 10.37 -5.75
N LEU A 31 -4.24 9.53 -4.79
CA LEU A 31 -5.10 9.13 -3.69
C LEU A 31 -4.92 10.09 -2.52
N GLU A 32 -6.00 10.73 -2.09
CA GLU A 32 -6.04 11.52 -0.87
C GLU A 32 -6.14 10.60 0.36
N LEU A 33 -5.23 10.76 1.31
CA LEU A 33 -5.22 9.99 2.55
C LEU A 33 -6.09 10.68 3.62
N GLY A 34 -6.81 9.88 4.39
CA GLY A 34 -7.78 10.31 5.40
C GLY A 34 -8.92 9.31 5.50
N GLU A 35 -9.74 9.25 4.45
CA GLU A 35 -10.78 8.21 4.27
C GLU A 35 -10.19 6.87 3.80
N VAL A 36 -8.99 6.92 3.21
CA VAL A 36 -8.13 5.78 2.98
C VAL A 36 -6.84 6.04 3.72
N ALA A 37 -6.32 5.05 4.44
CA ALA A 37 -5.04 5.14 5.11
C ALA A 37 -3.99 4.30 4.40
N ALA A 38 -2.72 4.64 4.60
CA ALA A 38 -1.62 3.93 3.97
C ALA A 38 -0.50 3.67 4.99
N LEU A 39 -0.01 2.43 5.04
CA LEU A 39 1.14 2.06 5.85
C LEU A 39 2.33 1.77 4.93
N SER A 40 3.40 2.56 5.07
CA SER A 40 4.66 2.33 4.36
C SER A 40 5.58 1.46 5.20
N ILE A 41 6.25 0.50 4.57
CA ILE A 41 7.23 -0.39 5.18
C ILE A 41 8.39 -0.65 4.20
N ARG A 42 9.60 -0.88 4.72
CA ARG A 42 10.76 -1.23 3.90
C ARG A 42 10.58 -2.62 3.26
N ALA A 43 10.99 -2.77 2.00
CA ALA A 43 10.76 -3.98 1.20
C ALA A 43 11.16 -5.30 1.87
N GLY A 44 12.28 -5.32 2.62
CA GLY A 44 12.77 -6.53 3.28
C GLY A 44 11.77 -7.14 4.27
N ARG A 45 10.97 -6.32 4.97
CA ARG A 45 9.91 -6.77 5.90
C ARG A 45 8.54 -6.88 5.24
N ALA A 46 8.34 -6.16 4.14
CA ALA A 46 7.07 -6.11 3.45
C ALA A 46 6.64 -7.47 2.87
N GLY A 47 7.60 -8.27 2.37
CA GLY A 47 7.32 -9.62 1.88
C GLY A 47 6.85 -10.59 2.96
N GLU A 48 7.44 -10.51 4.17
CA GLU A 48 7.03 -11.28 5.34
C GLU A 48 5.61 -10.88 5.76
N ALA A 49 5.34 -9.58 5.86
CA ALA A 49 4.01 -9.06 6.16
C ALA A 49 2.98 -9.48 5.10
N LEU A 50 3.36 -9.52 3.82
CA LEU A 50 2.49 -9.99 2.76
C LEU A 50 2.17 -11.48 2.90
N SER A 51 3.14 -12.29 3.34
CA SER A 51 2.98 -13.72 3.56
C SER A 51 1.97 -14.03 4.67
N TRP A 52 1.76 -13.11 5.63
CA TRP A 52 0.69 -13.22 6.62
C TRP A 52 -0.71 -13.28 5.99
N PHE A 53 -0.91 -12.65 4.83
CA PHE A 53 -2.17 -12.71 4.10
C PHE A 53 -2.31 -13.98 3.26
N ALA A 54 -1.24 -14.76 3.09
CA ALA A 54 -1.28 -16.01 2.33
C ALA A 54 -2.22 -17.01 3.04
N GLY A 55 -3.24 -17.47 2.31
CA GLY A 55 -4.27 -18.36 2.86
C GLY A 55 -5.42 -17.65 3.59
N SER A 56 -5.36 -16.33 3.77
CA SER A 56 -6.50 -15.55 4.26
C SER A 56 -7.44 -15.16 3.10
N ALA A 57 -8.71 -14.87 3.43
CA ALA A 57 -9.65 -14.25 2.49
C ALA A 57 -9.34 -12.76 2.23
N ILE A 58 -8.44 -12.16 3.02
CA ILE A 58 -8.06 -10.75 2.91
C ILE A 58 -6.99 -10.63 1.82
N ARG A 59 -7.26 -9.78 0.82
CA ARG A 59 -6.31 -9.43 -0.23
C ARG A 59 -5.85 -7.99 0.02
N PRO A 60 -4.59 -7.75 0.38
CA PRO A 60 -4.10 -6.39 0.55
C PRO A 60 -3.89 -5.74 -0.82
N THR A 61 -4.18 -4.45 -0.91
CA THR A 61 -3.73 -3.62 -2.05
C THR A 61 -2.39 -2.99 -1.70
N VAL A 62 -1.38 -3.22 -2.54
CA VAL A 62 0.00 -2.88 -2.23
C VAL A 62 0.67 -2.20 -3.41
N LEU A 63 1.30 -1.06 -3.13
CA LEU A 63 2.14 -0.30 -4.02
C LEU A 63 3.61 -0.49 -3.69
N THR A 64 4.49 -0.43 -4.68
CA THR A 64 5.90 -0.14 -4.48
C THR A 64 6.15 1.34 -4.71
N ARG A 65 7.06 1.90 -3.92
CA ARG A 65 7.68 3.20 -4.14
C ARG A 65 9.19 3.02 -4.21
N THR A 66 9.76 3.13 -5.41
CA THR A 66 11.21 3.04 -5.64
C THR A 66 11.80 4.43 -5.70
N GLY A 67 12.30 4.93 -4.57
CA GLY A 67 13.15 6.12 -4.50
C GLY A 67 14.55 5.75 -4.02
N ARG A 68 15.07 6.48 -3.03
CA ARG A 68 16.34 6.14 -2.36
C ARG A 68 16.35 4.75 -1.71
N THR A 69 15.17 4.29 -1.27
CA THR A 69 14.95 2.94 -0.76
C THR A 69 13.65 2.40 -1.36
N LEU A 70 13.61 1.10 -1.66
CA LEU A 70 12.38 0.42 -2.03
C LEU A 70 11.47 0.30 -0.80
N GLN A 71 10.30 0.93 -0.88
CA GLN A 71 9.24 0.84 0.12
C GLN A 71 8.02 0.17 -0.50
N TRP A 72 7.28 -0.56 0.33
CA TRP A 72 5.97 -1.07 -0.01
C TRP A 72 4.95 -0.28 0.80
N VAL A 73 3.87 0.10 0.16
CA VAL A 73 2.79 0.90 0.75
C VAL A 73 1.52 0.08 0.67
N PHE A 74 1.03 -0.33 1.83
CA PHE A 74 -0.24 -1.04 1.97
C PHE A 74 -1.36 -0.02 2.07
N LEU A 75 -2.34 -0.09 1.18
CA LEU A 75 -3.55 0.71 1.25
C LEU A 75 -4.57 0.01 2.15
N THR A 76 -5.27 0.80 2.96
CA THR A 76 -6.15 0.31 4.03
C THR A 76 -7.38 1.21 4.19
N GLN A 77 -8.41 0.69 4.84
CA GLN A 77 -9.48 1.52 5.42
C GLN A 77 -8.89 2.53 6.43
N PRO A 78 -9.64 3.58 6.84
CA PRO A 78 -9.13 4.65 7.72
C PRO A 78 -8.32 4.14 8.91
N GLU A 79 -7.29 4.90 9.27
CA GLU A 79 -6.46 4.60 10.44
C GLU A 79 -7.33 4.58 11.70
N THR A 80 -7.14 3.55 12.51
CA THR A 80 -7.79 3.43 13.83
C THR A 80 -6.76 3.64 14.92
N ALA A 81 -7.21 4.11 16.09
CA ALA A 81 -6.34 4.37 17.23
C ALA A 81 -5.48 3.14 17.57
N MET A 82 -4.20 3.40 17.83
CA MET A 82 -3.21 2.37 18.18
C MET A 82 -2.66 2.62 19.57
N SER A 83 -2.33 1.54 20.28
CA SER A 83 -1.60 1.63 21.55
C SER A 83 -0.19 2.19 21.34
N LEU A 84 0.42 2.72 22.41
CA LEU A 84 1.81 3.19 22.38
C LEU A 84 2.78 2.05 22.03
N ALA A 85 2.55 0.84 22.54
CA ALA A 85 3.36 -0.33 22.24
C ALA A 85 3.29 -0.69 20.74
N THR A 86 2.09 -0.68 20.16
CA THR A 86 1.89 -0.91 18.71
C THR A 86 2.66 0.11 17.88
N ARG A 87 2.64 1.40 18.28
CA ARG A 87 3.40 2.45 17.58
C ARG A 87 4.91 2.23 17.69
N ALA A 88 5.39 1.82 18.86
CA ALA A 88 6.81 1.50 19.07
C ALA A 88 7.28 0.32 18.21
N ASP A 89 6.48 -0.74 18.12
CA ASP A 89 6.75 -1.90 17.26
C ASP A 89 6.85 -1.50 15.79
N LEU A 90 5.91 -0.68 15.29
CA LEU A 90 5.94 -0.19 13.91
C LEU A 90 7.18 0.69 13.65
N ALA A 91 7.51 1.58 14.58
CA ALA A 91 8.71 2.41 14.47
C ALA A 91 9.99 1.56 14.40
N TYR A 92 10.10 0.51 15.21
CA TYR A 92 11.21 -0.44 15.17
C TYR A 92 11.34 -1.13 13.80
N LEU A 93 10.21 -1.49 13.19
CA LEU A 93 10.14 -2.08 11.85
C LEU A 93 10.36 -1.05 10.71
N SER A 94 10.61 0.22 11.03
CA SER A 94 10.62 1.31 10.05
C SER A 94 9.33 1.37 9.24
N ALA A 95 8.21 1.06 9.88
CA ALA A 95 6.86 1.14 9.32
C ALA A 95 6.17 2.42 9.82
N CYS A 96 5.59 3.18 8.88
CA CYS A 96 5.03 4.49 9.16
C CYS A 96 3.68 4.66 8.49
N SER A 97 2.71 5.23 9.22
CA SER A 97 1.50 5.75 8.58
C SER A 97 1.88 6.93 7.67
N LEU A 98 1.32 6.96 6.47
CA LEU A 98 1.46 8.07 5.54
C LEU A 98 0.30 9.04 5.71
N THR A 99 0.57 10.31 5.44
CA THR A 99 -0.42 11.39 5.47
C THR A 99 -0.37 12.20 4.17
N GLY A 100 -1.47 12.89 3.84
CA GLY A 100 -1.54 13.72 2.65
C GLY A 100 -1.92 12.90 1.42
N ARG A 101 -1.01 12.75 0.47
CA ARG A 101 -1.31 12.24 -0.87
C ARG A 101 -0.38 11.11 -1.29
N VAL A 102 -0.91 10.11 -1.99
CA VAL A 102 -0.14 9.01 -2.60
C VAL A 102 -0.40 8.97 -4.10
N LEU A 103 0.65 9.03 -4.91
CA LEU A 103 0.51 8.83 -6.36
C LEU A 103 0.09 7.38 -6.65
N LEU A 104 -0.88 7.20 -7.55
CA LEU A 104 -1.31 5.88 -8.02
C LEU A 104 -0.61 5.51 -9.33
N PRO A 105 -0.26 4.22 -9.54
CA PRO A 105 0.27 3.75 -10.80
C PRO A 105 -0.70 3.95 -11.97
N PRO A 106 -0.17 4.06 -13.21
CA PRO A 106 1.25 4.24 -13.51
C PRO A 106 1.70 5.66 -13.18
N ALA A 107 2.69 5.80 -12.31
CA ALA A 107 3.24 7.10 -11.95
C ALA A 107 4.76 7.05 -11.80
N GLU A 108 5.39 8.13 -12.23
CA GLU A 108 6.79 8.44 -11.99
C GLU A 108 6.90 9.93 -11.64
N CYS A 109 7.65 10.25 -10.60
CA CYS A 109 7.88 11.62 -10.15
C CYS A 109 9.30 11.75 -9.60
N ASP A 110 10.11 12.63 -10.18
CA ASP A 110 11.44 12.99 -9.68
C ASP A 110 12.33 11.76 -9.41
N GLY A 111 12.33 10.80 -10.33
CA GLY A 111 13.09 9.54 -10.20
C GLY A 111 12.48 8.52 -9.24
N VAL A 112 11.29 8.79 -8.71
CA VAL A 112 10.50 7.85 -7.91
C VAL A 112 9.44 7.20 -8.78
N ALA A 113 9.60 5.90 -9.06
CA ALA A 113 8.57 5.11 -9.73
C ALA A 113 7.62 4.47 -8.72
N ILE A 114 6.32 4.51 -9.05
CA ILE A 114 5.25 3.85 -8.29
C ILE A 114 4.64 2.75 -9.16
N ARG A 115 4.55 1.53 -8.63
CA ARG A 115 3.98 0.37 -9.34
C ARG A 115 3.12 -0.46 -8.40
N TRP A 116 2.08 -1.11 -8.92
CA TRP A 116 1.32 -2.10 -8.16
C TRP A 116 2.19 -3.33 -7.89
N VAL A 117 2.24 -3.77 -6.63
CA VAL A 117 2.66 -5.14 -6.25
C VAL A 117 1.44 -6.03 -6.28
N ILE A 118 0.35 -5.55 -5.67
CA ILE A 118 -0.97 -6.16 -5.73
C ILE A 118 -1.93 -5.02 -6.01
N GLY A 119 -2.56 -5.07 -7.17
CA GLY A 119 -3.52 -4.07 -7.60
C GLY A 119 -4.80 -4.05 -6.74
N PRO A 120 -5.65 -3.04 -6.94
CA PRO A 120 -7.01 -3.07 -6.44
C PRO A 120 -7.76 -4.33 -6.89
N LEU A 121 -8.73 -4.77 -6.08
CA LEU A 121 -9.73 -5.74 -6.50
C LEU A 121 -10.92 -5.04 -7.17
N PRO A 122 -11.73 -5.75 -7.98
CA PRO A 122 -12.97 -5.19 -8.53
C PRO A 122 -13.98 -4.71 -7.49
N THR A 123 -13.93 -5.25 -6.26
CA THR A 123 -14.76 -4.79 -5.14
C THR A 123 -14.27 -3.48 -4.53
N TRP A 124 -13.04 -3.07 -4.85
CA TRP A 124 -12.35 -1.90 -4.27
C TRP A 124 -12.25 -1.92 -2.74
N GLU A 125 -12.52 -3.06 -2.12
CA GLU A 125 -12.44 -3.19 -0.68
C GLU A 125 -10.99 -3.21 -0.22
N LEU A 126 -10.65 -2.28 0.66
CA LEU A 126 -9.36 -2.25 1.32
C LEU A 126 -9.41 -3.04 2.62
N PRO A 127 -8.30 -3.69 3.03
CA PRO A 127 -8.22 -4.31 4.35
C PRO A 127 -8.37 -3.26 5.45
N ARG A 128 -8.94 -3.67 6.59
CA ARG A 128 -8.93 -2.83 7.81
C ARG A 128 -7.50 -2.51 8.23
N TRP A 129 -7.27 -1.29 8.71
CA TRP A 129 -5.99 -0.82 9.26
C TRP A 129 -5.34 -1.86 10.19
N GLN A 130 -6.11 -2.39 11.13
CA GLN A 130 -5.67 -3.36 12.14
C GLN A 130 -5.11 -4.65 11.52
N HIS A 131 -5.63 -5.12 10.38
CA HIS A 131 -5.12 -6.33 9.73
C HIS A 131 -3.71 -6.11 9.17
N VAL A 132 -3.47 -4.96 8.54
CA VAL A 132 -2.14 -4.62 8.01
C VAL A 132 -1.14 -4.34 9.13
N VAL A 133 -1.57 -3.68 10.21
CA VAL A 133 -0.73 -3.49 11.40
C VAL A 133 -0.38 -4.83 12.06
N ALA A 134 -1.34 -5.74 12.21
CA ALA A 134 -1.10 -7.06 12.77
C ALA A 134 -0.14 -7.88 11.90
N ALA A 135 -0.36 -7.91 10.58
CA ALA A 135 0.53 -8.56 9.62
C ALA A 135 1.96 -8.00 9.69
N THR A 136 2.09 -6.68 9.80
CA THR A 136 3.39 -6.01 9.94
C THR A 136 4.08 -6.39 11.24
N ARG A 137 3.36 -6.35 12.37
CA ARG A 137 3.93 -6.70 13.68
C ARG A 137 4.32 -8.16 13.79
N ALA A 138 3.62 -9.07 13.10
CA ALA A 138 3.97 -10.49 13.08
C ALA A 138 5.39 -10.75 12.55
N THR A 139 5.95 -9.85 11.74
CA THR A 139 7.34 -9.92 11.25
C THR A 139 8.41 -9.77 12.35
N LEU A 140 8.03 -9.27 13.53
CA LEU A 140 8.95 -9.22 14.69
C LEU A 140 9.25 -10.61 15.25
N ALA A 141 8.36 -11.57 15.05
CA ALA A 141 8.50 -12.94 15.52
C ALA A 141 9.06 -13.89 14.45
N ALA A 142 9.31 -13.38 13.25
CA ALA A 142 9.86 -14.11 12.10
C ALA A 142 11.40 -14.01 12.02
#